data_AF-A0A6J3HI28-F1
#
_entry.id   AF-A0A6J3HI28-F1
#
_cell.length_a   1.000
_cell.length_b   1.000
_cell.length_c   1.000
_cell.angle_alpha   90.00
_cell.angle_beta   90.00
_cell.angle_gamma   90.00
#
_symmetry.space_group_name_H-M   'P 1'
#
loop_
_entity.id
_entity.type
_entity.pdbx_description
1 polymer ?
#
loop_
_entity_poly.entity_id
_entity_poly.type
_entity_poly.pdbx_seq_one_letter_code
_entity_poly.pdbx_strand_id
1 'polypeptide(L)'
;MAVPAALILRESPSMKKAVSLINEIDIGRFPRLLTRILQKLHLKAESSFSEEEEEKLQAAFSLEKQDLHLVLETISFILEQAVYHNVKPAALQQQLENIHLRQDKAEAFVNTWSTMGQETVEKFRQRILAPYKSLEKVLVEFSHKELFDFYNKLETIQAQLDSLT
;
A
#
# COMPACT_ATOMS: atom_id res chain seq x y z
N MET A 1 -4.41 23.39 -15.90
CA MET A 1 -5.14 22.16 -16.25
C MET A 1 -4.62 21.06 -15.34
N ALA A 2 -5.44 20.59 -14.40
CA ALA A 2 -5.04 19.55 -13.45
C ALA A 2 -5.04 18.21 -14.18
N VAL A 3 -3.91 17.49 -14.11
CA VAL A 3 -3.82 16.11 -14.57
C VAL A 3 -4.90 15.31 -13.82
N PRO A 4 -5.78 14.54 -14.49
CA PRO A 4 -6.74 13.72 -13.78
C PRO A 4 -5.94 12.77 -12.89
N ALA A 5 -6.13 12.90 -11.57
CA ALA A 5 -5.58 11.94 -10.62
C ALA A 5 -6.01 10.56 -11.12
N ALA A 6 -5.04 9.69 -11.41
CA ALA A 6 -5.35 8.31 -11.76
C ALA A 6 -6.36 7.79 -10.74
N LEU A 7 -7.43 7.12 -11.19
CA LEU A 7 -8.40 6.50 -10.29
C LEU A 7 -7.67 5.36 -9.57
N ILE A 8 -7.11 5.69 -8.41
CA ILE A 8 -6.35 4.75 -7.59
C ILE A 8 -7.33 3.84 -6.84
N LEU A 9 -8.51 4.36 -6.48
CA LEU A 9 -9.58 3.60 -5.85
C LEU A 9 -10.56 3.12 -6.91
N ARG A 10 -10.58 1.82 -7.18
CA ARG A 10 -11.57 1.19 -8.06
C ARG A 10 -12.81 0.84 -7.25
N GLU A 11 -13.98 1.26 -7.71
CA GLU A 11 -15.24 0.88 -7.09
C GLU A 11 -15.52 -0.62 -7.29
N SER A 12 -15.74 -1.34 -6.19
CA SER A 12 -16.21 -2.72 -6.18
C SER A 12 -17.41 -2.86 -5.24
N PRO A 13 -18.23 -3.93 -5.33
CA PRO A 13 -19.34 -4.14 -4.41
C PRO A 13 -18.91 -4.16 -2.93
N SER A 14 -17.76 -4.78 -2.65
CA SER A 14 -17.15 -4.80 -1.31
C SER A 14 -16.72 -3.40 -0.86
N MET A 15 -16.11 -2.61 -1.74
CA MET A 15 -15.74 -1.22 -1.47
C MET A 15 -16.98 -0.36 -1.13
N LYS A 16 -18.08 -0.50 -1.89
CA LYS A 16 -19.32 0.24 -1.61
C LYS A 16 -19.93 -0.12 -0.27
N LYS A 17 -19.97 -1.41 0.06
CA LYS A 17 -20.42 -1.87 1.38
C LYS A 17 -19.53 -1.31 2.50
N ALA A 18 -18.21 -1.39 2.34
CA ALA A 18 -17.25 -0.87 3.30
C ALA A 18 -17.39 0.64 3.52
N VAL A 19 -17.52 1.42 2.45
CA VAL A 19 -17.74 2.88 2.53
C VAL A 19 -19.03 3.19 3.29
N SER A 20 -20.10 2.45 3.03
CA SER A 20 -21.36 2.61 3.79
C SER A 20 -21.14 2.38 5.28
N LEU A 21 -20.41 1.31 5.66
CA LEU A 21 -20.10 1.01 7.06
C LEU A 21 -19.20 2.09 7.69
N ILE A 22 -18.18 2.56 6.95
CA ILE A 22 -17.28 3.62 7.42
C ILE A 22 -18.03 4.92 7.69
N ASN A 23 -19.01 5.26 6.86
CA ASN A 23 -19.82 6.45 7.01
C ASN A 23 -20.69 6.43 8.29
N GLU A 24 -21.03 5.25 8.81
CA GLU A 24 -21.79 5.07 10.06
C GLU A 24 -20.89 5.06 11.32
N ILE A 25 -19.56 4.92 11.16
CA ILE A 25 -18.63 4.95 12.29
C ILE A 25 -18.62 6.33 12.95
N ASP A 26 -18.60 6.38 14.28
CA ASP A 26 -18.44 7.62 15.04
C ASP A 26 -17.14 8.37 14.68
N ILE A 27 -17.27 9.67 14.37
CA ILE A 27 -16.13 10.51 13.97
C ILE A 27 -15.14 10.74 15.12
N GLY A 28 -15.55 10.65 16.39
CA GLY A 28 -14.64 10.79 17.53
C GLY A 28 -13.65 9.63 17.65
N ARG A 29 -14.01 8.45 17.13
CA ARG A 29 -13.18 7.23 17.17
C ARG A 29 -12.45 6.96 15.86
N PHE A 30 -12.99 7.43 14.74
CA PHE A 30 -12.47 7.14 13.40
C PHE A 30 -11.01 7.60 13.16
N PRO A 31 -10.57 8.83 13.51
CA PRO A 31 -9.18 9.25 13.32
C PRO A 31 -8.16 8.40 14.09
N ARG A 32 -8.55 7.87 15.25
CA ARG A 32 -7.70 6.98 16.05
C ARG A 32 -7.50 5.64 15.35
N LEU A 33 -8.55 5.11 14.72
CA LEU A 33 -8.46 3.91 13.90
C LEU A 33 -7.51 4.11 12.71
N LEU A 34 -7.68 5.22 11.97
CA LEU A 34 -6.81 5.58 10.84
C LEU A 34 -5.34 5.66 11.25
N THR A 35 -5.06 6.35 12.34
CA THR A 35 -3.71 6.47 12.90
C THR A 35 -3.11 5.10 13.21
N ARG A 36 -3.88 4.23 13.88
CA ARG A 36 -3.41 2.89 14.28
C ARG A 36 -3.09 2.01 13.08
N ILE A 37 -3.95 2.01 12.06
CA ILE A 37 -3.74 1.27 10.81
C ILE A 37 -2.53 1.83 10.07
N LEU A 38 -2.43 3.15 9.93
CA LEU A 38 -1.32 3.78 9.20
C LEU A 38 0.03 3.53 9.87
N GLN A 39 0.08 3.51 11.21
CA GLN A 39 1.28 3.16 11.98
C GLN A 39 1.72 1.71 11.74
N LYS A 40 0.78 0.78 11.61
CA LYS A 40 1.08 -0.65 11.40
C LYS A 40 1.12 -1.08 9.94
N LEU A 41 0.79 -0.19 9.00
CA LEU A 41 0.76 -0.45 7.55
C LEU A 41 2.10 -0.99 7.02
N HIS A 42 3.21 -0.51 7.58
CA HIS A 42 4.55 -0.94 7.21
C HIS A 42 4.94 -2.32 7.78
N LEU A 43 4.08 -2.98 8.55
CA LEU A 43 4.29 -4.26 9.25
C LEU A 43 3.43 -5.39 8.65
N LYS A 44 3.49 -5.59 7.32
CA LYS A 44 2.79 -6.64 6.53
C LYS A 44 2.74 -8.09 7.08
N ALA A 45 3.42 -8.42 8.17
CA ALA A 45 3.48 -9.77 8.75
C ALA A 45 2.68 -9.94 10.06
N GLU A 46 2.22 -8.84 10.67
CA GLU A 46 1.44 -8.88 11.91
C GLU A 46 0.03 -8.38 11.63
N SER A 47 -0.98 -9.03 12.21
CA SER A 47 -2.34 -8.49 12.18
C SER A 47 -2.31 -7.09 12.82
N SER A 48 -2.97 -6.11 12.17
CA SER A 48 -2.98 -4.73 12.67
C SER A 48 -3.61 -4.64 14.06
N PHE A 49 -4.38 -5.64 14.46
CA PHE A 49 -5.05 -5.75 15.74
C PHE A 49 -4.90 -7.18 16.29
N SER A 50 -4.77 -7.31 17.61
CA SER A 50 -4.95 -8.60 18.29
C SER A 50 -6.42 -8.99 18.32
N GLU A 51 -6.72 -10.27 18.61
CA GLU A 51 -8.11 -10.74 18.75
C GLU A 51 -8.90 -9.93 19.80
N GLU A 52 -8.28 -9.62 20.95
CA GLU A 52 -8.86 -8.75 21.98
C GLU A 52 -9.09 -7.30 21.50
N GLU A 53 -8.17 -6.76 20.68
CA GLU A 53 -8.35 -5.43 20.09
C GLU A 53 -9.52 -5.45 19.09
N GLU A 54 -9.64 -6.50 18.26
CA GLU A 54 -10.75 -6.65 17.31
C GLU A 54 -12.10 -6.78 18.02
N GLU A 55 -12.21 -7.52 19.13
CA GLU A 55 -13.43 -7.56 19.95
C GLU A 55 -13.83 -6.18 20.48
N LYS A 56 -12.84 -5.40 20.97
CA LYS A 56 -13.08 -4.03 21.42
C LYS A 56 -13.51 -3.11 20.26
N LEU A 57 -12.94 -3.29 19.07
CA LEU A 57 -13.34 -2.53 17.88
C LEU A 57 -14.76 -2.90 17.43
N GLN A 58 -15.12 -4.18 17.44
CA GLN A 58 -16.50 -4.64 17.16
C GLN A 58 -17.50 -3.96 18.10
N ALA A 59 -17.22 -3.97 19.41
CA ALA A 59 -18.05 -3.30 20.40
C ALA A 59 -18.08 -1.77 20.21
N ALA A 60 -16.93 -1.16 19.91
CA ALA A 60 -16.81 0.29 19.78
C ALA A 60 -17.45 0.85 18.50
N PHE A 61 -17.53 0.06 17.44
CA PHE A 61 -18.14 0.46 16.17
C PHE A 61 -19.51 -0.18 15.93
N SER A 62 -19.96 -1.05 16.83
CA SER A 62 -21.19 -1.84 16.68
C SER A 62 -21.22 -2.60 15.34
N LEU A 63 -20.08 -3.19 14.98
CA LEU A 63 -19.90 -3.95 13.74
C LEU A 63 -19.75 -5.44 14.04
N GLU A 64 -20.29 -6.28 13.16
CA GLU A 64 -20.01 -7.72 13.17
C GLU A 64 -18.56 -8.00 12.72
N LYS A 65 -18.02 -9.16 13.10
CA LYS A 65 -16.64 -9.56 12.75
C LYS A 65 -16.32 -9.42 11.26
N GLN A 66 -17.24 -9.86 10.39
CA GLN A 66 -17.04 -9.79 8.93
C GLN A 66 -17.04 -8.34 8.42
N ASP A 67 -17.93 -7.51 8.95
CA ASP A 67 -18.06 -6.11 8.57
C ASP A 67 -16.88 -5.28 9.09
N LEU A 68 -16.41 -5.56 10.31
CA LEU A 68 -15.17 -4.97 10.83
C LEU A 68 -13.99 -5.35 9.93
N HIS A 69 -13.83 -6.63 9.59
CA HIS A 69 -12.76 -7.08 8.71
C HIS A 69 -12.80 -6.35 7.36
N LEU A 70 -13.98 -6.24 6.74
CA LEU A 70 -14.16 -5.51 5.48
C LEU A 70 -13.78 -4.03 5.60
N VAL A 71 -14.17 -3.37 6.69
CA VAL A 71 -13.79 -1.96 6.97
C VAL A 71 -12.28 -1.82 7.13
N LEU A 72 -11.65 -2.67 7.94
CA LEU A 72 -10.20 -2.61 8.19
C LEU A 72 -9.41 -2.89 6.91
N GLU A 73 -9.81 -3.88 6.13
CA GLU A 73 -9.20 -4.21 4.84
C GLU A 73 -9.33 -3.02 3.87
N THR A 74 -10.49 -2.40 3.81
CA THR A 74 -10.75 -1.26 2.92
C THR A 74 -9.93 -0.03 3.31
N ILE A 75 -9.89 0.31 4.60
CA ILE A 75 -9.07 1.42 5.09
C ILE A 75 -7.58 1.15 4.83
N SER A 76 -7.13 -0.08 5.10
CA SER A 76 -5.75 -0.48 4.85
C SER A 76 -5.41 -0.34 3.37
N PHE A 77 -6.26 -0.88 2.48
CA PHE A 77 -6.08 -0.77 1.03
C PHE A 77 -5.98 0.69 0.56
N ILE A 78 -6.88 1.56 1.03
CA ILE A 78 -6.85 2.99 0.70
C ILE A 78 -5.51 3.64 1.11
N LEU A 79 -5.02 3.33 2.32
CA LEU A 79 -3.75 3.86 2.81
C LEU A 79 -2.54 3.25 2.09
N GLU A 80 -2.57 1.96 1.75
CA GLU A 80 -1.53 1.32 0.93
C GLU A 80 -1.43 1.98 -0.44
N GLN A 81 -2.57 2.23 -1.07
CA GLN A 81 -2.67 2.95 -2.33
C GLN A 81 -2.13 4.38 -2.21
N ALA A 82 -2.48 5.09 -1.14
CA ALA A 82 -1.95 6.42 -0.87
C ALA A 82 -0.43 6.43 -0.71
N VAL A 83 0.12 5.42 -0.03
CA VAL A 83 1.56 5.22 0.14
C VAL A 83 2.26 4.88 -1.17
N TYR A 84 1.75 3.88 -1.88
CA TYR A 84 2.36 3.35 -3.10
C TYR A 84 2.46 4.43 -4.20
N HIS A 85 1.40 5.21 -4.36
CA HIS A 85 1.36 6.30 -5.33
C HIS A 85 1.87 7.65 -4.79
N ASN A 86 2.31 7.70 -3.52
CA ASN A 86 2.73 8.92 -2.82
C ASN A 86 1.74 10.08 -3.05
N VAL A 87 0.46 9.81 -2.79
CA VAL A 87 -0.65 10.70 -3.15
C VAL A 87 -0.61 11.97 -2.31
N LYS A 88 -0.88 13.12 -2.92
CA LYS A 88 -1.00 14.40 -2.20
C LYS A 88 -2.32 14.46 -1.41
N PRO A 89 -2.37 15.11 -0.23
CA PRO A 89 -3.59 15.17 0.58
C PRO A 89 -4.84 15.65 -0.17
N ALA A 90 -4.73 16.69 -1.00
CA ALA A 90 -5.84 17.19 -1.81
C ALA A 90 -6.34 16.17 -2.86
N ALA A 91 -5.43 15.39 -3.45
CA ALA A 91 -5.81 14.34 -4.40
C ALA A 91 -6.44 13.15 -3.67
N LEU A 92 -5.94 12.80 -2.47
CA LEU A 92 -6.55 11.77 -1.64
C LEU A 92 -7.99 12.14 -1.27
N GLN A 93 -8.24 13.40 -0.89
CA GLN A 93 -9.58 13.89 -0.60
C GLN A 93 -10.55 13.65 -1.76
N GLN A 94 -10.18 14.08 -2.96
CA GLN A 94 -11.01 13.91 -4.16
C GLN A 94 -11.29 12.43 -4.46
N GLN A 95 -10.30 11.54 -4.28
CA GLN A 95 -10.51 10.10 -4.48
C GLN A 95 -11.49 9.51 -3.47
N LEU A 96 -11.46 9.96 -2.21
CA LEU A 96 -12.39 9.51 -1.17
C LEU A 96 -13.81 10.02 -1.42
N GLU A 97 -13.95 11.27 -1.85
CA GLU A 97 -15.24 11.85 -2.23
C GLU A 97 -15.85 11.15 -3.45
N ASN A 98 -15.00 10.76 -4.42
CA ASN A 98 -15.44 10.02 -5.62
C ASN A 98 -16.03 8.65 -5.28
N ILE A 99 -15.55 7.98 -4.23
CA ILE A 99 -16.12 6.70 -3.76
C ILE A 99 -17.29 6.90 -2.78
N HIS A 100 -17.81 8.13 -2.65
CA HIS A 100 -18.92 8.50 -1.77
C HIS A 100 -18.64 8.37 -0.26
N LEU A 101 -17.37 8.53 0.13
CA LEU A 101 -17.05 8.70 1.54
C LEU A 101 -17.54 10.07 2.04
N ARG A 102 -18.14 10.11 3.24
CA ARG A 102 -18.65 11.35 3.82
C ARG A 102 -17.50 12.34 4.07
N GLN A 103 -17.76 13.63 3.91
CA GLN A 103 -16.74 14.68 3.97
C GLN A 103 -15.95 14.68 5.28
N ASP A 104 -16.61 14.48 6.43
CA ASP A 104 -15.97 14.39 7.74
C ASP A 104 -14.95 13.22 7.81
N LYS A 105 -15.28 12.08 7.21
CA LYS A 105 -14.38 10.92 7.12
C LYS A 105 -13.23 11.19 6.16
N ALA A 106 -13.51 11.79 5.00
CA ALA A 106 -12.48 12.16 4.04
C ALA A 106 -11.48 13.15 4.65
N GLU A 107 -11.96 14.17 5.37
CA GLU A 107 -11.12 15.11 6.12
C GLU A 107 -10.28 14.40 7.19
N ALA A 108 -10.84 13.43 7.91
CA ALA A 108 -10.07 12.62 8.87
C ALA A 108 -8.92 11.84 8.20
N PHE A 109 -9.14 11.25 7.02
CA PHE A 109 -8.09 10.62 6.22
C PHE A 109 -7.02 11.62 5.81
N VAL A 110 -7.43 12.76 5.27
CA VAL A 110 -6.52 13.81 4.78
C VAL A 110 -5.68 14.39 5.91
N ASN A 111 -6.27 14.64 7.08
CA ASN A 111 -5.57 15.14 8.27
C ASN A 111 -4.54 14.13 8.79
N THR A 112 -4.94 12.86 8.89
CA THR A 112 -4.04 11.77 9.30
C THR A 112 -2.90 11.62 8.30
N TRP A 113 -3.22 11.60 7.01
CA TRP A 113 -2.24 11.48 5.92
C TRP A 113 -1.27 12.67 5.86
N SER A 114 -1.74 13.89 6.08
CA SER A 114 -0.90 15.08 6.10
C SER A 114 0.09 15.07 7.27
N THR A 115 -0.29 14.46 8.39
CA THR A 115 0.53 14.44 9.61
C THR A 115 1.63 13.37 9.55
N MET A 116 1.31 12.16 9.08
CA MET A 116 2.22 11.00 9.16
C MET A 116 2.45 10.28 7.82
N GLY A 117 1.76 10.67 6.74
CA GLY A 117 1.85 9.99 5.45
C GLY A 117 3.25 10.00 4.85
N GLN A 118 3.98 11.11 4.91
CA GLN A 118 5.34 11.18 4.37
C GLN A 118 6.33 10.26 5.09
N GLU A 119 6.26 10.20 6.42
CA GLU A 119 7.10 9.29 7.22
C GLU A 119 6.76 7.83 6.90
N THR A 120 5.47 7.49 6.81
CA THR A 120 5.04 6.12 6.45
C THR A 120 5.47 5.74 5.05
N VAL A 121 5.38 6.65 4.08
CA VAL A 121 5.86 6.42 2.71
C VAL A 121 7.34 6.10 2.71
N GLU A 122 8.15 6.87 3.45
CA GLU A 122 9.58 6.64 3.50
C GLU A 122 9.93 5.32 4.19
N LYS A 123 9.28 4.98 5.32
CA LYS A 123 9.42 3.67 5.98
C LYS A 123 9.04 2.51 5.06
N PHE A 124 7.93 2.65 4.33
CA PHE A 124 7.45 1.64 3.39
C PHE A 124 8.41 1.46 2.21
N ARG A 125 8.89 2.55 1.59
CA ARG A 125 9.94 2.50 0.57
C ARG A 125 11.21 1.88 1.10
N GLN A 126 11.67 2.28 2.29
CA GLN A 126 12.85 1.70 2.92
C GLN A 126 12.70 0.21 3.15
N ARG A 127 11.51 -0.29 3.52
CA ARG A 127 11.26 -1.73 3.66
C ARG A 127 11.28 -2.47 2.31
N ILE A 128 10.69 -1.91 1.26
CA ILE A 128 10.72 -2.51 -0.09
C ILE A 128 12.15 -2.46 -0.66
N LEU A 129 12.90 -1.40 -0.37
CA LEU A 129 14.29 -1.20 -0.79
C LEU A 129 15.31 -1.86 0.15
N ALA A 130 14.91 -2.26 1.36
CA ALA A 130 15.78 -2.94 2.33
C ALA A 130 16.38 -4.23 1.76
N PRO A 131 15.64 -5.12 1.06
CA PRO A 131 16.26 -6.25 0.37
C PRO A 131 17.24 -5.83 -0.75
N TYR A 132 17.17 -4.59 -1.24
CA TYR A 132 18.12 -4.05 -2.23
C TYR A 132 19.30 -3.28 -1.63
N LYS A 133 19.22 -2.81 -0.38
CA LYS A 133 20.39 -2.25 0.32
C LYS A 133 21.39 -3.32 0.77
N SER A 134 20.92 -4.57 0.94
CA SER A 134 21.76 -5.76 1.15
C SER A 134 22.14 -6.49 -0.13
N LEU A 135 21.74 -6.00 -1.31
CA LEU A 135 22.45 -6.35 -2.54
C LEU A 135 23.78 -5.61 -2.48
N GLU A 136 24.75 -6.23 -1.79
CA GLU A 136 26.15 -6.02 -2.10
C GLU A 136 26.24 -6.05 -3.63
N LYS A 137 26.59 -4.92 -4.24
CA LYS A 137 26.92 -4.90 -5.66
C LYS A 137 28.11 -5.83 -5.79
N VAL A 138 27.86 -7.09 -6.15
CA VAL A 138 28.94 -8.04 -6.48
C VAL A 138 29.54 -7.48 -7.76
N LEU A 139 30.64 -6.74 -7.59
CA LEU A 139 31.43 -6.24 -8.70
C LEU A 139 32.22 -7.44 -9.19
N VAL A 140 31.71 -8.10 -10.23
CA VAL A 140 32.40 -9.22 -10.86
C VAL A 140 33.44 -8.63 -11.79
N GLU A 141 34.69 -8.60 -11.35
CA GLU A 141 35.82 -8.27 -12.22
C GLU A 141 36.19 -9.50 -13.04
N PHE A 142 36.08 -9.38 -14.36
CA PHE A 142 36.61 -10.38 -15.28
C PHE A 142 37.98 -9.91 -15.78
N SER A 143 38.96 -10.80 -15.79
CA SER A 143 40.12 -10.58 -16.66
C SER A 143 39.67 -10.58 -18.12
N HIS A 144 40.45 -9.94 -19.00
CA HIS A 144 40.14 -9.96 -20.45
C HIS A 144 39.96 -11.40 -20.98
N LYS A 145 40.71 -12.36 -20.44
CA LYS A 145 40.58 -13.78 -20.82
C LYS A 145 39.23 -14.36 -20.41
N GLU A 146 38.80 -14.15 -19.17
CA GLU A 146 37.53 -14.70 -18.68
C GLU A 146 36.32 -14.06 -19.36
N LEU A 147 36.38 -12.76 -19.65
CA LEU A 147 35.33 -12.07 -20.41
C LEU A 147 35.23 -12.62 -21.83
N PHE A 148 36.37 -12.88 -22.48
CA PHE A 148 36.43 -13.47 -23.81
C PHE A 148 35.90 -14.91 -23.82
N ASP A 149 36.29 -15.73 -22.83
CA ASP A 149 35.79 -17.10 -22.68
C ASP A 149 34.28 -17.12 -22.40
N PHE A 150 33.77 -16.14 -21.65
CA PHE A 150 32.34 -15.98 -21.40
C PHE A 150 31.57 -15.59 -22.67
N TYR A 151 32.10 -14.64 -23.45
CA TYR A 151 31.53 -14.26 -24.74
C TYR A 151 31.42 -15.45 -25.70
N ASN A 152 32.49 -16.24 -25.84
CA ASN A 152 32.50 -17.41 -26.73
C ASN A 152 31.46 -18.47 -26.31
N LYS A 153 31.20 -18.61 -25.01
CA LYS A 153 30.13 -19.49 -24.51
C LYS A 153 28.75 -18.98 -24.90
N LEU A 154 28.50 -17.67 -24.82
CA LEU A 154 27.25 -17.08 -25.28
C LEU A 154 27.06 -17.24 -26.78
N GLU A 155 28.12 -17.04 -27.57
CA GLU A 155 28.09 -17.24 -29.03
C GLU A 155 27.81 -18.70 -29.40
N THR A 156 28.37 -19.65 -28.65
CA THR A 156 28.08 -21.09 -28.85
C THR A 156 26.61 -21.40 -28.57
N ILE A 157 26.04 -20.83 -27.50
CA ILE A 157 24.62 -20.99 -27.16
C ILE A 157 23.73 -20.38 -28.25
N GLN A 158 24.11 -19.20 -28.77
CA GLN A 158 23.40 -18.54 -29.86
C GLN A 158 23.40 -19.40 -31.14
N ALA A 159 24.56 -19.94 -31.53
CA ALA A 159 24.66 -20.83 -32.68
C ALA A 159 23.85 -22.12 -32.51
N GLN A 160 23.79 -22.66 -31.29
CA GLN A 160 22.94 -23.82 -30.98
C GLN A 160 21.45 -23.49 -31.10
N LEU A 161 21.02 -22.32 -30.62
CA LEU A 161 19.64 -21.83 -30.78
C LEU A 161 19.28 -21.60 -32.25
N ASP A 162 20.17 -21.01 -33.03
CA ASP A 162 19.96 -20.74 -34.46
C ASP A 162 19.88 -22.05 -35.27
N SER A 163 20.57 -23.12 -34.85
CA SER A 163 20.48 -24.43 -35.50
C SER A 163 19.18 -25.20 -35.22
N LEU A 164 18.36 -24.73 -34.27
CA LEU A 164 17.07 -25.31 -33.92
C LEU A 164 15.87 -24.68 -34.66
N THR A 165 16.12 -23.69 -35.53
CA THR A 165 15.13 -23.04 -36.42
C THR A 165 15.41 -23.40 -37.87
#